data_AF-A0A354CIA5-F1
#
_entry.id   AF-A0A354CIA5-F1
#
_cell.length_a   1.000
_cell.length_b   1.000
_cell.length_c   1.000
_cell.angle_alpha   90.00
_cell.angle_beta   90.00
_cell.angle_gamma   90.00
#
_symmetry.space_group_name_H-M   'P 1'
#
loop_
_entity.id
_entity.type
_entity.pdbx_description
1 polymer ?
#
loop_
_entity_poly.entity_id
_entity_poly.type
_entity_poly.pdbx_seq_one_letter_code
_entity_poly.pdbx_strand_id
1 'polypeptide(L)'
;MDSDKRKVKQIAGLIVFTMLVYTIFINYEKVFAGIEFLWDLIFPFVLGAAIAFLLNLPMRGIEKLLKKLMPLIQGKNNSKTSAAERLLRPVSLLLTFGCVIAVISIVIGVVLPQLVSTMESIGQAFMAWLPQFQDWLQKTFADNPEIEKYIGDVQIDWVAVFDSVKNFIFNGATNILSHTFSATMGIISGVTTFFIAVVFACYILMQKEKLESQVRRIIKVTFSEKTVGKINYVASLTHRIFCSFITGQCLEACILGFM
;
A
#
# COMPACT_ATOMS: atom_id res chain seq x y z
N MET A 1 25.14 32.77 -45.73
CA MET A 1 23.76 33.14 -45.34
C MET A 1 23.05 32.07 -44.50
N ASP A 2 23.26 30.77 -44.71
CA ASP A 2 22.60 29.72 -43.90
C ASP A 2 23.09 29.57 -42.44
N SER A 3 24.37 29.90 -42.17
CA SER A 3 24.94 29.79 -40.82
C SER A 3 24.34 30.81 -39.83
N ASP A 4 24.11 32.06 -40.26
CA ASP A 4 23.48 33.08 -39.42
C ASP A 4 22.00 32.80 -39.13
N LYS A 5 21.24 32.29 -40.10
CA LYS A 5 19.84 31.89 -39.87
C LYS A 5 19.72 30.76 -38.82
N ARG A 6 20.67 29.84 -38.78
CA ARG A 6 20.72 28.78 -37.74
C ARG A 6 21.06 29.36 -36.36
N LYS A 7 22.05 30.25 -36.27
CA LYS A 7 22.43 30.91 -35.02
C LYS A 7 21.29 31.76 -34.45
N VAL A 8 20.59 32.52 -35.29
CA VAL A 8 19.43 33.32 -34.87
C VAL A 8 18.29 32.42 -34.36
N LYS A 9 18.00 31.29 -35.02
CA LYS A 9 17.01 30.32 -34.51
C LYS A 9 17.42 29.67 -33.19
N GLN A 10 18.71 29.37 -33.01
CA GLN A 10 19.24 28.82 -31.76
C GLN A 10 19.15 29.83 -30.62
N ILE A 11 19.52 31.10 -30.86
CA ILE A 11 19.44 32.17 -29.86
C ILE A 11 17.98 32.47 -29.52
N ALA A 12 17.08 32.55 -30.52
CA ALA A 12 15.65 32.73 -30.28
C ALA A 12 15.05 31.55 -29.49
N GLY A 13 15.42 30.32 -29.82
CA GLY A 13 15.02 29.13 -29.07
C GLY A 13 15.52 29.15 -27.63
N LEU A 14 16.75 29.61 -27.40
CA LEU A 14 17.33 29.76 -26.06
C LEU A 14 16.59 30.82 -25.25
N ILE A 15 16.30 31.99 -25.84
CA ILE A 15 15.56 33.07 -25.18
C ILE A 15 14.15 32.61 -24.80
N VAL A 16 13.43 31.93 -25.71
CA VAL A 16 12.10 31.37 -25.42
C VAL A 16 12.18 30.31 -24.34
N PHE A 17 13.18 29.44 -24.37
CA PHE A 17 13.40 28.44 -23.33
C PHE A 17 13.66 29.07 -21.97
N THR A 18 14.55 30.06 -21.89
CA THR A 18 14.84 30.81 -20.65
C THR A 18 13.60 31.52 -20.12
N MET A 19 12.80 32.15 -20.99
CA MET A 19 11.57 32.83 -20.60
C MET A 19 10.50 31.85 -20.09
N LEU A 20 10.40 30.67 -20.71
CA LEU A 20 9.50 29.60 -20.29
C LEU A 20 9.90 29.04 -18.92
N VAL A 21 11.18 28.70 -18.75
CA VAL A 21 11.72 28.22 -17.47
C VAL A 21 11.53 29.27 -16.38
N TYR A 22 11.80 30.54 -16.66
CA TYR A 22 11.59 31.64 -15.71
C TYR A 22 10.12 31.79 -15.30
N THR A 23 9.19 31.65 -16.26
CA THR A 23 7.75 31.71 -15.99
C THR A 23 7.27 30.54 -15.11
N ILE A 24 7.79 29.33 -15.37
CA ILE A 24 7.53 28.14 -14.54
C ILE A 24 8.09 28.35 -13.14
N PHE A 25 9.30 28.90 -13.03
CA PHE A 25 9.97 29.09 -11.74
C PHE A 25 9.25 30.14 -10.88
N ILE A 26 8.73 31.22 -11.47
CA ILE A 26 7.92 32.21 -10.75
C ILE A 26 6.58 31.62 -10.31
N ASN A 27 5.96 30.80 -11.16
CA ASN A 27 4.67 30.18 -10.87
C ASN A 27 4.82 28.73 -10.39
N TYR A 28 5.92 28.41 -9.71
CA TYR A 28 6.23 27.02 -9.35
C TYR A 28 5.07 26.41 -8.55
N GLU A 29 4.45 27.16 -7.62
CA GLU A 29 3.31 26.70 -6.84
C GLU A 29 2.12 26.28 -7.71
N LYS A 30 1.80 27.06 -8.74
CA LYS A 30 0.69 26.73 -9.66
C LYS A 30 1.03 25.53 -10.55
N VAL A 31 2.29 25.41 -10.96
CA VAL A 31 2.76 24.27 -11.76
C VAL A 31 2.76 23.00 -10.92
N PHE A 32 3.26 23.06 -9.68
CA PHE A 32 3.21 21.95 -8.74
C PHE A 32 1.79 21.57 -8.36
N ALA A 33 0.90 22.53 -8.10
CA ALA A 33 -0.52 22.26 -7.84
C ALA A 33 -1.21 21.60 -9.04
N GLY A 34 -0.87 22.00 -10.27
CA GLY A 34 -1.37 21.33 -11.48
C GLY A 34 -0.87 19.89 -11.63
N ILE A 35 0.41 19.63 -11.30
CA ILE A 35 0.99 18.29 -11.30
C ILE A 35 0.37 17.42 -10.20
N GLU A 36 0.21 17.97 -9.00
CA GLU A 36 -0.44 17.30 -7.87
C GLU A 36 -1.88 16.91 -8.21
N PHE A 37 -2.65 17.84 -8.78
CA PHE A 37 -4.00 17.56 -9.26
C PHE A 37 -4.04 16.42 -10.30
N LEU A 38 -3.12 16.43 -11.26
CA LEU A 38 -3.01 15.34 -12.24
C LEU A 38 -2.59 14.02 -11.59
N TRP A 39 -1.70 14.07 -10.61
CA TRP A 39 -1.26 12.91 -9.86
C TRP A 39 -2.41 12.31 -9.05
N ASP A 40 -3.17 13.12 -8.31
CA ASP A 40 -4.32 12.68 -7.52
C ASP A 40 -5.40 12.03 -8.38
N LEU A 41 -5.59 12.53 -9.61
CA LEU A 41 -6.52 11.93 -10.57
C LEU A 41 -6.05 10.56 -11.06
N ILE A 42 -4.75 10.38 -11.27
CA ILE A 42 -4.16 9.14 -11.81
C ILE A 42 -3.84 8.13 -10.70
N PHE A 43 -3.61 8.59 -9.48
CA PHE A 43 -3.22 7.81 -8.30
C PHE A 43 -4.13 6.60 -8.03
N PRO A 44 -5.48 6.68 -8.04
CA PRO A 44 -6.32 5.50 -7.83
C PRO A 44 -6.07 4.40 -8.86
N PHE A 45 -5.71 4.75 -10.09
CA PHE A 45 -5.41 3.77 -11.14
C PHE A 45 -4.04 3.12 -10.94
N VAL A 46 -3.04 3.89 -10.51
CA VAL A 46 -1.71 3.38 -10.14
C VAL A 46 -1.80 2.45 -8.93
N LEU A 47 -2.55 2.87 -7.91
CA LEU A 47 -2.83 2.08 -6.72
C LEU A 47 -3.56 0.77 -7.10
N GLY A 48 -4.58 0.86 -7.97
CA GLY A 48 -5.28 -0.32 -8.48
C GLY A 48 -4.38 -1.26 -9.28
N ALA A 49 -3.45 -0.74 -10.07
CA ALA A 49 -2.46 -1.55 -10.78
C ALA A 49 -1.49 -2.25 -9.81
N ALA A 50 -1.08 -1.57 -8.72
CA ALA A 50 -0.25 -2.16 -7.68
C ALA A 50 -1.00 -3.28 -6.93
N ILE A 51 -2.25 -3.05 -6.55
CA ILE A 51 -3.12 -4.07 -5.93
C ILE A 51 -3.32 -5.26 -6.88
N ALA A 52 -3.60 -5.01 -8.16
CA ALA A 52 -3.74 -6.07 -9.16
C ALA A 52 -2.45 -6.88 -9.31
N PHE A 53 -1.28 -6.24 -9.30
CA PHE A 53 0.00 -6.94 -9.35
C PHE A 53 0.18 -7.87 -8.15
N LEU A 54 -0.13 -7.39 -6.94
CA LEU A 54 -0.02 -8.17 -5.71
C LEU A 54 -0.99 -9.35 -5.70
N LEU A 55 -2.27 -9.12 -6.01
CA LEU A 55 -3.31 -10.16 -6.05
C LEU A 55 -3.10 -11.18 -7.19
N ASN A 56 -2.48 -10.77 -8.30
CA ASN A 56 -2.17 -11.68 -9.39
C ASN A 56 -1.20 -12.80 -8.97
N LEU A 57 -0.39 -12.61 -7.93
CA LEU A 57 0.53 -13.63 -7.43
C LEU A 57 -0.22 -14.87 -6.87
N PRO A 58 -1.08 -14.76 -5.83
CA PRO A 58 -1.90 -15.88 -5.37
C PRO A 58 -2.92 -16.34 -6.43
N MET A 59 -3.51 -15.41 -7.20
CA MET A 59 -4.47 -15.76 -8.26
C MET A 59 -3.88 -16.72 -9.29
N ARG A 60 -2.62 -16.55 -9.70
CA ARG A 60 -1.96 -17.47 -10.63
C ARG A 60 -1.77 -18.87 -10.04
N GLY A 61 -1.48 -18.97 -8.73
CA GLY A 61 -1.41 -20.24 -8.03
C GLY A 61 -2.77 -20.96 -8.03
N ILE A 62 -3.82 -20.22 -7.66
CA ILE A 62 -5.20 -20.69 -7.67
C ILE A 62 -5.65 -21.10 -9.08
N GLU A 63 -5.39 -20.28 -10.11
CA GLU A 63 -5.73 -20.59 -11.50
C GLU A 63 -5.07 -21.89 -11.96
N LYS A 64 -3.80 -22.12 -11.61
CA LYS A 64 -3.10 -23.37 -11.94
C LYS A 64 -3.71 -24.57 -11.21
N LEU A 65 -4.05 -24.42 -9.93
CA LEU A 65 -4.67 -25.47 -9.14
C LEU A 65 -6.07 -25.83 -9.70
N LEU A 66 -6.89 -24.83 -9.98
CA LEU A 66 -8.22 -25.01 -10.58
C LEU A 66 -8.14 -25.68 -11.96
N LYS A 67 -7.19 -25.26 -12.81
CA LYS A 67 -6.95 -25.91 -14.12
C LYS A 67 -6.54 -27.38 -13.97
N LYS A 68 -5.78 -27.74 -12.93
CA LYS A 68 -5.37 -29.13 -12.67
C LYS A 68 -6.52 -29.99 -12.11
N LEU A 69 -7.43 -29.40 -11.34
CA LEU A 69 -8.60 -30.08 -10.77
C LEU A 69 -9.76 -30.22 -11.77
N MET A 70 -9.85 -29.31 -12.74
CA MET A 70 -10.88 -29.32 -13.78
C MET A 70 -11.04 -30.64 -14.55
N PRO A 71 -9.98 -31.32 -15.04
CA PRO A 71 -10.11 -32.62 -15.71
C PRO A 71 -10.51 -33.79 -14.77
N LEU A 72 -10.38 -33.63 -13.44
CA LEU A 72 -10.86 -34.61 -12.46
C LEU A 72 -12.36 -34.47 -12.20
N ILE A 73 -12.91 -33.26 -12.35
CA ILE A 73 -14.33 -32.95 -12.14
C ILE A 73 -15.12 -33.12 -13.44
N GLN A 74 -14.52 -32.79 -14.59
CA GLN A 74 -15.07 -33.04 -15.92
C GLN A 74 -14.47 -34.34 -16.45
N GLY A 75 -15.00 -35.48 -16.01
CA GLY A 75 -14.52 -36.80 -16.42
C GLY A 75 -14.31 -36.91 -17.93
N LYS A 76 -13.06 -37.14 -18.33
CA LYS A 76 -12.54 -37.63 -19.63
C LYS A 76 -13.47 -37.49 -20.85
N ASN A 77 -14.07 -36.33 -21.09
CA ASN A 77 -14.80 -36.08 -22.33
C ASN A 77 -14.28 -34.79 -22.98
N ASN A 78 -13.64 -35.01 -24.12
CA ASN A 78 -12.68 -34.14 -24.78
C ASN A 78 -13.35 -33.07 -25.64
N SER A 79 -14.50 -32.54 -25.19
CA SER A 79 -15.36 -31.71 -26.02
C SER A 79 -15.73 -30.41 -25.32
N LYS A 80 -15.01 -29.36 -25.69
CA LYS A 80 -15.47 -27.95 -25.72
C LYS A 80 -15.97 -27.38 -24.39
N THR A 81 -15.10 -26.79 -23.58
CA THR A 81 -15.53 -26.01 -22.42
C THR A 81 -15.03 -24.57 -22.45
N SER A 82 -15.38 -23.84 -23.51
CA SER A 82 -15.20 -22.37 -23.58
C SER A 82 -15.90 -21.65 -22.43
N ALA A 83 -17.00 -22.20 -21.91
CA ALA A 83 -17.72 -21.67 -20.76
C ALA A 83 -16.94 -21.84 -19.44
N ALA A 84 -16.26 -22.96 -19.27
CA ALA A 84 -15.56 -23.26 -18.03
C ALA A 84 -14.18 -22.57 -17.96
N GLU A 85 -13.51 -22.35 -19.09
CA GLU A 85 -12.37 -21.41 -19.16
C GLU A 85 -12.78 -19.95 -18.93
N ARG A 86 -13.98 -19.54 -19.38
CA ARG A 86 -14.53 -18.19 -19.13
C ARG A 86 -14.87 -17.96 -17.66
N LEU A 87 -15.38 -18.97 -16.95
CA LEU A 87 -15.71 -18.89 -15.52
C LEU A 87 -14.49 -19.07 -14.60
N LEU A 88 -13.39 -19.64 -15.10
CA LEU A 88 -12.18 -19.86 -14.30
C LEU A 88 -11.58 -18.54 -13.77
N ARG A 89 -11.71 -17.45 -14.54
CA ARG A 89 -11.21 -16.11 -14.14
C ARG A 89 -12.00 -15.46 -13.00
N PRO A 90 -13.34 -15.27 -13.10
CA PRO A 90 -14.08 -14.68 -11.98
C PRO A 90 -14.01 -15.57 -10.73
N VAL A 91 -13.99 -16.90 -10.88
CA VAL A 91 -13.86 -17.83 -9.75
C VAL A 91 -12.49 -17.74 -9.08
N SER A 92 -11.40 -17.72 -9.86
CA SER A 92 -10.05 -17.54 -9.29
C SER A 92 -9.88 -16.17 -8.64
N LEU A 93 -10.47 -15.12 -9.20
CA LEU A 93 -10.46 -13.78 -8.62
C LEU A 93 -11.19 -13.78 -7.27
N LEU A 94 -12.42 -14.30 -7.21
CA LEU A 94 -13.20 -14.41 -5.97
C LEU A 94 -12.45 -15.22 -4.91
N LEU A 95 -11.88 -16.37 -5.29
CA LEU A 95 -11.12 -17.20 -4.36
C LEU A 95 -9.86 -16.49 -3.87
N THR A 96 -9.21 -15.69 -4.73
CA THR A 96 -8.04 -14.89 -4.35
C THR A 96 -8.41 -13.82 -3.32
N PHE A 97 -9.48 -13.05 -3.57
CA PHE A 97 -9.97 -12.08 -2.60
C PHE A 97 -10.37 -12.75 -1.29
N GLY A 98 -11.09 -13.87 -1.35
CA GLY A 98 -11.45 -14.66 -0.17
C GLY A 98 -10.23 -15.12 0.62
N CYS A 99 -9.19 -15.60 -0.06
CA CYS A 99 -7.93 -16.01 0.57
C CYS A 99 -7.21 -14.85 1.25
N VAL A 100 -7.09 -13.70 0.57
CA VAL A 100 -6.46 -12.49 1.14
C VAL A 100 -7.24 -12.00 2.36
N ILE A 101 -8.56 -11.91 2.28
CA ILE A 101 -9.41 -11.51 3.40
C ILE A 101 -9.27 -12.50 4.56
N ALA A 102 -9.25 -13.82 4.28
CA ALA A 102 -9.07 -14.83 5.33
C ALA A 102 -7.72 -14.68 6.05
N VAL A 103 -6.62 -14.48 5.31
CA VAL A 103 -5.29 -14.25 5.90
C VAL A 103 -5.29 -12.98 6.76
N ILE A 104 -5.84 -11.87 6.25
CA ILE A 104 -5.93 -10.61 6.99
C ILE A 104 -6.77 -10.78 8.26
N SER A 105 -7.92 -11.46 8.18
CA SER A 105 -8.77 -11.72 9.34
C SER A 105 -8.08 -12.58 10.39
N ILE A 106 -7.29 -13.58 9.99
CA ILE A 106 -6.49 -14.38 10.92
C ILE A 106 -5.41 -13.51 11.58
N VAL A 107 -4.68 -12.72 10.79
CA VAL A 107 -3.62 -11.84 11.32
C VAL A 107 -4.22 -10.83 12.30
N ILE A 108 -5.31 -10.15 11.95
CA ILE A 108 -5.96 -9.19 12.85
C ILE A 108 -6.53 -9.93 14.07
N GLY A 109 -7.17 -11.09 13.89
CA GLY A 109 -7.77 -11.85 14.97
C GLY A 109 -6.78 -12.47 15.96
N VAL A 110 -5.53 -12.73 15.55
CA VAL A 110 -4.51 -13.38 16.38
C VAL A 110 -3.41 -12.41 16.80
N VAL A 111 -2.85 -11.64 15.87
CA VAL A 111 -1.70 -10.76 16.13
C VAL A 111 -2.13 -9.50 16.85
N LEU A 112 -3.26 -8.87 16.46
CA LEU A 112 -3.74 -7.65 17.11
C LEU A 112 -4.00 -7.83 18.62
N PRO A 113 -4.72 -8.88 19.08
CA PRO A 113 -4.92 -9.06 20.52
C PRO A 113 -3.62 -9.37 21.27
N GLN A 114 -2.66 -10.06 20.63
CA GLN A 114 -1.34 -10.30 21.23
C GLN A 114 -0.52 -9.01 21.37
N LEU A 115 -0.57 -8.12 20.39
CA LEU A 115 0.06 -6.81 20.48
C LEU A 115 -0.55 -5.99 21.62
N VAL A 116 -1.87 -6.01 21.74
CA VAL A 116 -2.59 -5.31 22.81
C VAL A 116 -2.24 -5.87 24.18
N SER A 117 -2.24 -7.20 24.36
CA SER A 117 -1.87 -7.82 25.63
C SER A 117 -0.41 -7.55 25.99
N THR A 118 0.48 -7.46 25.00
CA THR A 118 1.89 -7.07 25.22
C THR A 118 1.98 -5.62 25.67
N MET A 119 1.23 -4.71 25.05
CA MET A 119 1.15 -3.31 25.49
C MET A 119 0.59 -3.19 26.91
N GLU A 120 -0.46 -3.95 27.25
CA GLU A 120 -1.00 -4.01 28.61
C GLU A 120 0.03 -4.53 29.60
N SER A 121 0.78 -5.57 29.25
CA SER A 121 1.82 -6.15 30.11
C SER A 121 2.97 -5.16 30.35
N ILE A 122 3.41 -4.44 29.31
CA ILE A 122 4.41 -3.37 29.43
C ILE A 122 3.87 -2.23 30.31
N GLY A 123 2.60 -1.86 30.14
CA GLY A 123 1.95 -0.86 30.96
C GLY A 123 1.90 -1.24 32.44
N GLN A 124 1.51 -2.48 32.74
CA GLN A 124 1.52 -3.00 34.11
C GLN A 124 2.92 -3.08 34.70
N ALA A 125 3.92 -3.53 33.93
CA ALA A 125 5.31 -3.55 34.36
C ALA A 125 5.84 -2.14 34.65
N PHE A 126 5.48 -1.16 33.82
CA PHE A 126 5.82 0.24 34.04
C PHE A 126 5.17 0.80 35.31
N MET A 127 3.87 0.53 35.52
CA MET A 127 3.17 0.90 36.75
C MET A 127 3.76 0.25 38.00
N ALA A 128 4.22 -1.00 37.91
CA ALA A 128 4.87 -1.68 39.02
C ALA A 128 6.28 -1.13 39.31
N TRP A 129 6.96 -0.59 38.30
CA TRP A 129 8.28 0.04 38.46
C TRP A 129 8.19 1.47 39.00
N LEU A 130 7.10 2.19 38.77
CA LEU A 130 6.88 3.58 39.22
C LEU A 130 7.15 3.81 40.72
N PRO A 131 6.63 2.99 41.66
CA PRO A 131 6.93 3.14 43.09
C PRO A 131 8.41 2.94 43.42
N GLN A 132 9.08 2.00 42.73
CA GLN A 132 10.52 1.76 42.91
C GLN A 132 11.34 2.92 42.37
N PHE A 133 10.89 3.53 41.27
CA PHE A 133 11.48 4.73 40.71
C PHE A 133 11.29 5.95 41.62
N GLN A 134 10.11 6.11 42.22
CA GLN A 134 9.85 7.15 43.23
C GLN A 134 10.74 6.97 44.48
N ASP A 135 10.87 5.75 45.00
CA ASP A 135 11.75 5.44 46.13
C ASP A 135 13.24 5.67 45.79
N TRP A 136 13.65 5.35 44.55
CA TRP A 136 14.99 5.69 44.05
C TRP A 136 15.22 7.20 43.97
N LEU A 137 14.24 7.96 43.47
CA LEU A 137 14.31 9.43 43.42
C LEU A 137 14.37 10.03 44.83
N GLN A 138 13.53 9.57 45.76
CA GLN A 138 13.55 10.03 47.15
C GLN A 138 14.89 9.75 47.83
N LYS A 139 15.48 8.56 47.63
CA LYS A 139 16.82 8.24 48.15
C LYS A 139 17.95 9.05 47.51
N THR A 140 17.81 9.40 46.23
CA THR A 140 18.85 10.14 45.47
C THR A 140 18.79 11.64 45.74
N PHE A 141 17.61 12.19 46.01
CA PHE A 141 17.36 13.62 46.23
C PHE A 141 17.00 13.96 47.70
N ALA A 142 17.28 13.06 48.65
CA ALA A 142 16.96 13.21 50.06
C ALA A 142 17.50 14.51 50.70
N ASP A 143 18.56 15.10 50.13
CA ASP A 143 19.17 16.34 50.63
C ASP A 143 18.50 17.62 50.10
N ASN A 144 17.48 17.54 49.24
CA ASN A 144 16.78 18.70 48.66
C ASN A 144 15.26 18.67 48.93
N PRO A 145 14.78 19.35 49.99
CA PRO A 145 13.38 19.29 50.41
C PRO A 145 12.38 19.91 49.41
N GLU A 146 12.85 20.76 48.49
CA GLU A 146 12.00 21.30 47.43
C GLU A 146 11.66 20.25 46.36
N ILE A 147 12.59 19.35 46.03
CA ILE A 147 12.43 18.33 44.98
C ILE A 147 11.52 17.19 45.46
N GLU A 148 11.63 16.82 46.73
CA GLU A 148 10.78 15.80 47.37
C GLU A 148 9.29 16.16 47.31
N LYS A 149 8.97 17.45 47.48
CA LYS A 149 7.59 17.97 47.44
C LYS A 149 6.98 17.91 46.04
N TYR A 150 7.78 18.15 45.00
CA TYR A 150 7.34 18.02 43.60
C TYR A 150 7.19 16.56 43.16
N ILE A 151 8.01 15.64 43.68
CA ILE A 151 7.93 14.20 43.35
C ILE A 151 6.64 13.58 43.92
N GLY A 152 6.21 13.99 45.11
CA GLY A 152 4.99 13.48 45.77
C GLY A 152 3.68 13.90 45.11
N ASP A 153 3.66 15.04 44.40
CA ASP A 153 2.45 15.62 43.79
C ASP A 153 2.15 15.09 42.36
N VAL A 154 3.09 14.36 41.75
CA VAL A 154 2.89 13.77 40.41
C VAL A 154 2.08 12.48 40.52
N GLN A 155 0.76 12.63 40.66
CA GLN A 155 -0.21 11.54 40.50
C GLN A 155 -0.70 11.51 39.05
N ILE A 156 0.13 11.01 38.14
CA ILE A 156 -0.33 10.70 36.78
C ILE A 156 -1.11 9.38 36.85
N ASP A 157 -2.39 9.43 36.48
CA ASP A 157 -3.22 8.24 36.32
C ASP A 157 -2.83 7.50 35.02
N TRP A 158 -1.76 6.73 35.11
CA TRP A 158 -1.26 5.93 34.00
C TRP A 158 -2.30 4.91 33.52
N VAL A 159 -3.25 4.49 34.37
CA VAL A 159 -4.31 3.55 34.00
C VAL A 159 -5.25 4.22 33.00
N ALA A 160 -5.66 5.46 33.29
CA ALA A 160 -6.48 6.26 32.38
C ALA A 160 -5.78 6.54 31.04
N VAL A 161 -4.45 6.73 31.03
CA VAL A 161 -3.67 6.91 29.79
C VAL A 161 -3.67 5.62 28.96
N PHE A 162 -3.41 4.46 29.59
CA PHE A 162 -3.43 3.17 28.90
C PHE A 162 -4.82 2.83 28.35
N ASP A 163 -5.88 3.05 29.13
CA ASP A 163 -7.25 2.86 28.68
C ASP A 163 -7.63 3.80 27.54
N SER A 164 -7.13 5.04 27.54
CA SER A 164 -7.35 5.99 26.44
C SER A 164 -6.67 5.55 25.15
N VAL A 165 -5.43 5.04 25.22
CA VAL A 165 -4.70 4.51 24.06
C VAL A 165 -5.38 3.24 23.52
N LYS A 166 -5.79 2.33 24.41
CA LYS A 166 -6.55 1.13 24.05
C LYS A 166 -7.85 1.50 23.35
N ASN A 167 -8.63 2.40 23.95
CA ASN A 167 -9.88 2.86 23.37
C ASN A 167 -9.68 3.60 22.03
N PHE A 168 -8.60 4.35 21.84
CA PHE A 168 -8.28 4.94 20.54
C PHE A 168 -7.98 3.89 19.47
N ILE A 169 -7.23 2.83 19.79
CA ILE A 169 -6.88 1.77 18.84
C ILE A 169 -8.10 0.90 18.48
N PHE A 170 -8.92 0.54 19.47
CA PHE A 170 -10.08 -0.34 19.26
C PHE A 170 -11.35 0.39 18.84
N ASN A 171 -11.65 1.52 19.48
CA ASN A 171 -12.90 2.28 19.32
C ASN A 171 -12.70 3.60 18.55
N GLY A 172 -11.47 4.03 18.27
CA GLY A 172 -11.19 5.24 17.49
C GLY A 172 -11.78 5.20 16.08
N ALA A 173 -11.87 4.02 15.46
CA ALA A 173 -12.58 3.85 14.19
C ALA A 173 -14.07 4.26 14.27
N THR A 174 -14.69 4.15 15.44
CA THR A 174 -16.11 4.47 15.68
C THR A 174 -16.29 5.92 16.16
N ASN A 175 -15.38 6.46 16.97
CA ASN A 175 -15.46 7.84 17.46
C ASN A 175 -14.97 8.92 16.46
N ILE A 176 -14.25 8.53 15.41
CA ILE A 176 -13.90 9.44 14.30
C ILE A 176 -15.12 9.74 13.41
N LEU A 177 -16.16 8.88 13.44
CA LEU A 177 -17.39 9.10 12.68
C LEU A 177 -18.23 10.28 13.20
N SER A 178 -18.09 10.64 14.49
CA SER A 178 -18.98 11.60 15.16
C SER A 178 -18.42 13.01 15.30
N HIS A 179 -17.12 13.24 15.05
CA HIS A 179 -16.50 14.55 15.28
C HIS A 179 -15.58 15.01 14.13
N THR A 180 -16.00 16.09 13.45
CA THR A 180 -15.21 17.01 12.58
C THR A 180 -15.29 16.79 11.06
N PHE A 181 -16.16 17.56 10.39
CA PHE A 181 -16.37 17.63 8.92
C PHE A 181 -15.07 17.70 8.08
N SER A 182 -14.02 18.37 8.55
CA SER A 182 -12.77 18.54 7.79
C SER A 182 -11.86 17.31 7.81
N ALA A 183 -11.81 16.56 8.93
CA ALA A 183 -11.08 15.29 8.99
C ALA A 183 -11.84 14.18 8.22
N THR A 184 -13.18 14.24 8.23
CA THR A 184 -14.03 13.32 7.49
C THR A 184 -13.80 13.42 5.97
N MET A 185 -13.57 14.62 5.41
CA MET A 185 -13.41 14.79 3.96
C MET A 185 -12.14 14.12 3.41
N GLY A 186 -11.02 14.18 4.13
CA GLY A 186 -9.76 13.52 3.76
C GLY A 186 -9.81 11.99 3.90
N ILE A 187 -10.56 11.49 4.89
CA ILE A 187 -10.78 10.05 5.08
C ILE A 187 -11.76 9.52 4.02
N ILE A 188 -12.85 10.25 3.73
CA ILE A 188 -13.79 9.89 2.68
C ILE A 188 -13.09 9.87 1.32
N SER A 189 -12.24 10.86 1.02
CA SER A 189 -11.49 10.86 -0.24
C SER A 189 -10.52 9.68 -0.31
N GLY A 190 -9.80 9.37 0.77
CA GLY A 190 -8.93 8.19 0.86
C GLY A 190 -9.67 6.87 0.65
N VAL A 191 -10.80 6.67 1.33
CA VAL A 191 -11.65 5.47 1.19
C VAL A 191 -12.24 5.37 -0.22
N THR A 192 -12.69 6.49 -0.80
CA THR A 192 -13.20 6.52 -2.17
C THR A 192 -12.11 6.16 -3.17
N THR A 193 -10.92 6.76 -3.04
CA THR A 193 -9.75 6.45 -3.87
C THR A 193 -9.36 4.99 -3.76
N PHE A 194 -9.37 4.42 -2.55
CA PHE A 194 -9.11 3.00 -2.32
C PHE A 194 -10.18 2.12 -2.97
N PHE A 195 -11.46 2.45 -2.83
CA PHE A 195 -12.54 1.71 -3.47
C PHE A 195 -12.43 1.72 -4.99
N ILE A 196 -12.17 2.89 -5.59
CA ILE A 196 -11.91 3.04 -7.03
C ILE A 196 -10.71 2.17 -7.42
N ALA A 197 -9.61 2.20 -6.65
CA ALA A 197 -8.44 1.38 -6.90
C ALA A 197 -8.75 -0.12 -6.87
N VAL A 198 -9.56 -0.61 -5.92
CA VAL A 198 -9.98 -2.02 -5.83
C VAL A 198 -10.84 -2.42 -7.03
N VAL A 199 -11.81 -1.59 -7.42
CA VAL A 199 -12.63 -1.84 -8.63
C VAL A 199 -11.75 -1.89 -9.88
N PHE A 200 -10.81 -0.96 -10.00
CA PHE A 200 -9.87 -0.93 -11.11
C PHE A 200 -8.92 -2.14 -11.11
N ALA A 201 -8.45 -2.57 -9.94
CA ALA A 201 -7.64 -3.77 -9.79
C ALA A 201 -8.40 -5.01 -10.29
N CYS A 202 -9.68 -5.14 -9.93
CA CYS A 202 -10.55 -6.21 -10.41
C CYS A 202 -10.65 -6.20 -11.95
N TYR A 203 -10.86 -5.02 -12.54
CA TYR A 203 -10.92 -4.84 -14.00
C TYR A 203 -9.60 -5.29 -14.67
N ILE A 204 -8.45 -4.87 -14.16
CA ILE A 204 -7.13 -5.29 -14.65
C ILE A 204 -6.99 -6.82 -14.58
N LEU A 205 -7.32 -7.43 -13.45
CA LEU A 205 -7.19 -8.87 -13.25
C LEU A 205 -8.09 -9.69 -14.18
N MET A 206 -9.34 -9.28 -14.37
CA MET A 206 -10.27 -9.93 -15.29
C MET A 206 -9.78 -9.88 -16.74
N GLN A 207 -9.16 -8.77 -17.14
CA GLN A 207 -8.75 -8.50 -18.53
C GLN A 207 -7.24 -8.56 -18.76
N LYS A 208 -6.46 -9.15 -17.85
CA LYS A 208 -4.98 -9.12 -17.85
C LYS A 208 -4.34 -9.46 -19.20
N GLU A 209 -4.86 -10.46 -19.91
CA GLU A 209 -4.34 -10.86 -21.24
C GLU A 209 -4.64 -9.84 -22.34
N LYS A 210 -5.84 -9.25 -22.33
CA LYS A 210 -6.21 -8.20 -23.29
C LYS A 210 -5.37 -6.95 -23.04
N LEU A 211 -5.22 -6.58 -21.76
CA LEU A 211 -4.45 -5.42 -21.35
C LEU A 211 -2.96 -5.59 -21.67
N GLU A 212 -2.38 -6.77 -21.42
CA GLU A 212 -1.00 -7.07 -21.80
C GLU A 212 -0.78 -6.95 -23.32
N SER A 213 -1.70 -7.51 -24.11
CA SER A 213 -1.63 -7.43 -25.57
C SER A 213 -1.72 -5.99 -26.08
N GLN A 214 -2.65 -5.20 -25.53
CA GLN A 214 -2.82 -3.78 -25.87
C GLN A 214 -1.58 -2.96 -25.51
N VAL A 215 -1.06 -3.11 -24.28
CA VAL A 215 0.15 -2.41 -23.82
C VAL A 215 1.35 -2.77 -24.71
N ARG A 216 1.53 -4.06 -25.02
CA ARG A 216 2.62 -4.51 -25.90
C ARG A 216 2.48 -3.94 -27.32
N ARG A 217 1.26 -3.80 -27.84
CA ARG A 217 1.00 -3.19 -29.15
C ARG A 217 1.32 -1.70 -29.14
N ILE A 218 0.92 -0.97 -28.10
CA ILE A 218 1.23 0.46 -27.94
C ILE A 218 2.75 0.66 -27.88
N ILE A 219 3.44 -0.10 -27.03
CA ILE A 219 4.91 -0.01 -26.88
C ILE A 219 5.61 -0.26 -28.22
N LYS A 220 5.15 -1.23 -29.02
CA LYS A 220 5.69 -1.53 -30.35
C LYS A 220 5.47 -0.44 -31.39
N VAL A 221 4.37 0.32 -31.28
CA VAL A 221 4.06 1.42 -32.22
C VAL A 221 4.78 2.70 -31.81
N THR A 222 4.94 2.95 -30.51
CA THR A 222 5.54 4.18 -29.98
C THR A 222 7.08 4.16 -30.01
N PHE A 223 7.71 2.99 -29.87
CA PHE A 223 9.17 2.88 -29.70
C PHE A 223 9.84 1.99 -30.73
N SER A 224 11.14 2.24 -30.98
CA SER A 224 11.99 1.38 -31.83
C SER A 224 12.15 -0.04 -31.26
N GLU A 225 12.39 -1.03 -32.12
CA GLU A 225 12.54 -2.44 -31.69
C GLU A 225 13.59 -2.65 -30.58
N LYS A 226 14.71 -1.92 -30.66
CA LYS A 226 15.77 -1.97 -29.63
C LYS A 226 15.24 -1.50 -28.26
N THR A 227 14.44 -0.45 -28.24
CA THR A 227 13.83 0.09 -27.01
C THR A 227 12.74 -0.84 -26.48
N VAL A 228 11.91 -1.41 -27.37
CA VAL A 228 10.88 -2.41 -27.01
C VAL A 228 11.53 -3.63 -26.34
N GLY A 229 12.64 -4.12 -26.88
CA GLY A 229 13.40 -5.22 -26.28
C GLY A 229 13.88 -4.91 -24.86
N LYS A 230 14.45 -3.72 -24.64
CA LYS A 230 14.88 -3.26 -23.31
C LYS A 230 13.71 -3.12 -22.33
N ILE A 231 12.59 -2.54 -22.76
CA ILE A 231 11.40 -2.36 -21.91
C ILE A 231 10.86 -3.72 -21.47
N ASN A 232 10.69 -4.67 -22.40
CA ASN A 232 10.21 -6.02 -22.07
C ASN A 232 11.19 -6.77 -21.16
N TYR A 233 12.50 -6.59 -21.38
CA TYR A 233 13.53 -7.16 -20.50
C TYR A 233 13.39 -6.63 -19.07
N VAL A 234 13.36 -5.30 -18.88
CA VAL A 234 13.20 -4.68 -17.56
C VAL A 234 11.87 -5.10 -16.92
N ALA A 235 10.76 -5.08 -17.66
CA ALA A 235 9.45 -5.48 -17.14
C ALA A 235 9.43 -6.95 -16.67
N SER A 236 10.02 -7.85 -17.44
CA SER A 236 10.10 -9.28 -17.08
C SER A 236 11.04 -9.53 -15.90
N LEU A 237 12.17 -8.80 -15.83
CA LEU A 237 13.11 -8.87 -14.71
C LEU A 237 12.47 -8.37 -13.42
N THR A 238 11.85 -7.18 -13.46
CA THR A 238 11.10 -6.60 -12.34
C THR A 238 10.03 -7.57 -11.86
N HIS A 239 9.21 -8.09 -12.77
CA HIS A 239 8.17 -9.06 -12.42
C HIS A 239 8.75 -10.30 -11.72
N ARG A 240 9.84 -10.87 -12.25
CA ARG A 240 10.50 -12.04 -11.65
C ARG A 240 11.03 -11.73 -10.25
N ILE A 241 11.76 -10.62 -10.09
CA ILE A 241 12.38 -10.24 -8.82
C ILE A 241 11.30 -10.00 -7.76
N PHE A 242 10.29 -9.18 -8.06
CA PHE A 242 9.21 -8.89 -7.11
C PHE A 242 8.39 -10.12 -6.76
N CYS A 243 8.02 -10.97 -7.73
CA CYS A 243 7.30 -12.20 -7.43
C CYS A 243 8.13 -13.17 -6.59
N SER A 244 9.45 -13.29 -6.85
CA SER A 244 10.35 -14.11 -6.04
C SER A 244 10.49 -13.57 -4.62
N PHE A 245 10.64 -12.25 -4.46
CA PHE A 245 10.73 -11.60 -3.15
C PHE A 245 9.46 -11.81 -2.32
N ILE A 246 8.29 -11.51 -2.88
CA ILE A 246 7.02 -11.65 -2.16
C ILE A 246 6.76 -13.12 -1.80
N THR A 247 7.02 -14.06 -2.73
CA THR A 247 6.89 -15.49 -2.45
C THR A 247 7.86 -15.95 -1.35
N GLY A 248 9.10 -15.42 -1.35
CA GLY A 248 10.09 -15.66 -0.30
C GLY A 248 9.62 -15.14 1.07
N GLN A 249 9.13 -13.90 1.12
CA GLN A 249 8.60 -13.30 2.35
C GLN A 249 7.37 -14.05 2.90
N CYS A 250 6.47 -14.50 2.02
CA CYS A 250 5.36 -15.36 2.45
C CYS A 250 5.84 -16.71 2.99
N LEU A 251 6.86 -17.31 2.36
CA LEU A 251 7.43 -18.57 2.81
C LEU A 251 8.14 -18.41 4.15
N GLU A 252 8.93 -17.35 4.33
CA GLU A 252 9.58 -17.00 5.61
C GLU A 252 8.54 -16.80 6.72
N ALA A 253 7.46 -16.05 6.44
CA ALA A 253 6.37 -15.85 7.39
C ALA A 253 5.68 -17.18 7.77
N CYS A 254 5.47 -18.09 6.81
CA CYS A 254 4.92 -19.41 7.09
C CYS A 254 5.87 -20.29 7.93
N ILE A 255 7.17 -20.23 7.68
CA ILE A 255 8.17 -20.96 8.47
C ILE A 255 8.16 -20.42 9.90
N LEU A 256 8.27 -19.10 10.08
CA LEU A 256 8.26 -18.46 11.39
C LEU A 256 6.95 -18.71 12.15
N GLY A 257 5.81 -18.73 11.45
CA GLY A 257 4.52 -19.03 12.07
C GLY A 257 4.34 -20.50 12.49
N PHE A 258 5.16 -21.43 11.99
CA PHE A 258 5.14 -22.84 12.41
C PHE A 258 6.12 -23.14 13.55
N MET A 259 7.13 -22.28 13.76
CA MET A 259 8.06 -22.38 14.89
C MET A 259 7.44 -21.83 16.17
#